data_AF-A0A7Z9UDT7-F1
#
_entry.id   AF-A0A7Z9UDT7-F1
#
_cell.length_a   1.000
_cell.length_b   1.000
_cell.length_c   1.000
_cell.angle_alpha   90.00
_cell.angle_beta   90.00
_cell.angle_gamma   90.00
#
_symmetry.space_group_name_H-M   'P 1'
#
loop_
_entity.id
_entity.type
_entity.pdbx_description
1 polymer ?
#
loop_
_entity_poly.entity_id
_entity_poly.type
_entity_poly.pdbx_seq_one_letter_code
_entity_poly.pdbx_strand_id
1 'polypeptide(L)'
;MSFKYEDYNSVDGMKRFGEIAQDFDFGPNLPRASFPESFVRAYVNQFEGVEDDDYDNVFFKIVFPDFELVAMLECIDNPRYIHSQNCILAESIYAEKDSQIMPSGLYSFGTCLDDRGHIQLMVNLDSKSEKYGQIFAWRRAHDALGTGDNTTGVGFVAHSLQDFLDSLGLEQ
;
A
#
# COMPACT_ATOMS: atom_id res chain seq x y z
N MET A 1 -6.91 -26.57 18.81
CA MET A 1 -7.11 -25.13 18.56
C MET A 1 -7.53 -25.02 17.11
N SER A 2 -8.80 -24.69 16.85
CA SER A 2 -9.33 -24.59 15.48
C SER A 2 -9.09 -23.16 15.00
N PHE A 3 -8.24 -22.98 14.00
CA PHE A 3 -8.19 -21.72 13.27
C PHE A 3 -9.48 -21.62 12.47
N LYS A 4 -10.38 -20.72 12.89
CA LYS A 4 -11.48 -20.31 12.03
C LYS A 4 -10.86 -19.45 10.93
N TYR A 5 -10.58 -20.07 9.78
CA TYR A 5 -10.60 -19.35 8.51
C TYR A 5 -12.05 -18.89 8.33
N GLU A 6 -12.37 -17.68 8.75
CA GLU A 6 -13.64 -17.06 8.40
C GLU A 6 -13.66 -16.87 6.88
N ASP A 7 -14.79 -17.24 6.28
CA ASP A 7 -15.06 -17.24 4.85
C ASP A 7 -14.82 -15.85 4.24
N TYR A 8 -13.63 -15.63 3.68
CA TYR A 8 -13.34 -14.46 2.86
C TYR A 8 -13.84 -14.59 1.42
N ASN A 9 -14.48 -15.71 1.06
CA ASN A 9 -14.92 -16.03 -0.31
C ASN A 9 -16.45 -16.04 -0.46
N SER A 10 -17.10 -14.90 -0.28
CA SER A 10 -18.39 -14.64 -0.91
C SER A 10 -18.40 -13.23 -1.49
N VAL A 11 -18.89 -13.10 -2.71
CA VAL A 11 -18.97 -11.87 -3.52
C VAL A 11 -20.07 -10.94 -2.98
N ASP A 12 -20.32 -10.90 -1.66
CA ASP A 12 -21.46 -10.18 -1.07
C ASP A 12 -21.26 -9.80 0.42
N GLY A 13 -20.00 -9.73 0.89
CA GLY A 13 -19.67 -9.59 2.31
C GLY A 13 -18.60 -8.55 2.66
N MET A 14 -18.14 -7.73 1.72
CA MET A 14 -17.20 -6.66 2.04
C MET A 14 -17.95 -5.46 2.63
N LYS A 15 -17.64 -5.13 3.89
CA LYS A 15 -17.95 -3.78 4.38
C LYS A 15 -17.25 -2.77 3.48
N ARG A 16 -17.95 -1.70 3.14
CA ARG A 16 -17.44 -0.62 2.29
C ARG A 16 -16.14 -0.09 2.86
N PHE A 17 -15.17 0.31 2.02
CA PHE A 17 -13.87 0.81 2.55
C PHE A 17 -14.08 1.94 3.57
N GLY A 18 -15.04 2.83 3.30
CA GLY A 18 -15.44 3.89 4.23
C GLY A 18 -15.96 3.44 5.60
N GLU A 19 -16.42 2.20 5.74
CA GLU A 19 -16.91 1.62 7.00
C GLU A 19 -15.79 0.95 7.82
N ILE A 20 -14.70 0.52 7.18
CA ILE A 20 -13.62 -0.24 7.83
C ILE A 20 -12.29 0.49 7.89
N ALA A 21 -12.16 1.63 7.21
CA ALA A 21 -10.92 2.39 7.15
C ALA A 21 -10.48 3.01 8.49
N GLN A 22 -11.35 3.03 9.50
CA GLN A 22 -10.98 3.41 10.87
C GLN A 22 -10.63 2.15 11.68
N ASP A 23 -9.51 2.20 12.40
CA ASP A 23 -8.98 1.05 13.17
C ASP A 23 -8.87 -0.23 12.31
N PHE A 24 -8.40 -0.05 11.07
CA PHE A 24 -8.30 -1.10 10.07
C PHE A 24 -7.35 -2.20 10.54
N ASP A 25 -7.77 -3.46 10.35
CA ASP A 25 -6.98 -4.63 10.72
C ASP A 25 -6.01 -5.00 9.60
N PHE A 26 -4.71 -4.93 9.86
CA PHE A 26 -3.67 -5.34 8.90
C PHE A 26 -3.09 -6.73 9.21
N GLY A 27 -3.74 -7.48 10.11
CA GLY A 27 -3.30 -8.81 10.53
C GLY A 27 -2.42 -8.78 11.78
N PRO A 28 -1.93 -9.95 12.22
CA PRO A 28 -1.35 -10.13 13.55
C PRO A 28 0.03 -9.49 13.75
N ASN A 29 0.74 -9.20 12.65
CA ASN A 29 2.12 -8.71 12.69
C ASN A 29 2.23 -7.20 12.56
N LEU A 30 1.12 -6.50 12.34
CA LEU A 30 1.06 -5.05 12.21
C LEU A 30 0.05 -4.47 13.22
N PRO A 31 0.31 -3.27 13.77
CA PRO A 31 -0.68 -2.58 14.55
C PRO A 31 -1.85 -2.16 13.65
N ARG A 32 -3.06 -2.15 14.23
CA ARG A 32 -4.22 -1.50 13.60
C ARG A 32 -3.92 -0.03 13.40
N ALA A 33 -4.41 0.54 12.30
CA ALA A 33 -4.25 1.94 11.98
C ALA A 33 -5.49 2.48 11.25
N SER A 34 -5.71 3.79 11.36
CA SER A 34 -6.78 4.46 10.62
C SER A 34 -6.22 5.14 9.37
N PHE A 35 -6.98 5.07 8.29
CA PHE A 35 -6.72 5.91 7.11
C PHE A 35 -7.22 7.35 7.37
N PRO A 36 -6.55 8.37 6.83
CA PRO A 36 -7.07 9.73 6.82
C PRO A 36 -8.41 9.81 6.08
N GLU A 37 -9.33 10.66 6.55
CA GLU A 37 -10.64 10.84 5.89
C GLU A 37 -10.50 11.27 4.41
N SER A 38 -9.49 12.09 4.10
CA SER A 38 -9.18 12.49 2.72
C SER A 38 -8.78 11.30 1.83
N PHE A 39 -7.99 10.37 2.37
CA PHE A 39 -7.62 9.14 1.66
C PHE A 39 -8.87 8.30 1.37
N VAL A 40 -9.70 8.06 2.40
CA VAL A 40 -10.93 7.26 2.28
C VAL A 40 -11.87 7.85 1.24
N ARG A 41 -12.05 9.18 1.25
CA ARG A 41 -12.91 9.88 0.29
C ARG A 41 -12.42 9.72 -1.15
N ALA A 42 -11.13 9.96 -1.39
CA ALA A 42 -10.54 9.82 -2.72
C ALA A 42 -10.64 8.37 -3.22
N TYR A 43 -10.35 7.41 -2.34
CA TYR A 43 -10.44 5.99 -2.64
C TYR A 43 -11.87 5.58 -3.02
N VAL A 44 -12.85 5.93 -2.18
CA VAL A 44 -14.26 5.59 -2.39
C VAL A 44 -14.79 6.20 -3.68
N ASN A 45 -14.46 7.46 -3.95
CA ASN A 45 -14.93 8.14 -5.16
C ASN A 45 -14.38 7.51 -6.43
N GLN A 46 -13.13 7.04 -6.40
CA GLN A 46 -12.46 6.53 -7.59
C GLN A 46 -12.69 5.03 -7.82
N PHE A 47 -12.71 4.22 -6.77
CA PHE A 47 -12.57 2.76 -6.90
C PHE A 47 -13.76 1.97 -6.36
N GLU A 48 -14.60 2.56 -5.51
CA GLU A 48 -15.69 1.79 -4.92
C GLU A 48 -16.81 1.54 -5.93
N GLY A 49 -17.02 0.27 -6.27
CA GLY A 49 -18.02 -0.15 -7.26
C GLY A 49 -17.51 -0.16 -8.70
N VAL A 50 -16.21 0.07 -8.90
CA VAL A 50 -15.52 -0.13 -10.18
C VAL A 50 -14.98 -1.56 -10.23
N GLU A 51 -15.25 -2.29 -11.32
CA GLU A 51 -14.66 -3.62 -11.58
C GLU A 51 -13.28 -3.42 -12.21
N ASP A 52 -12.27 -4.16 -11.72
CA ASP A 52 -10.84 -4.15 -12.11
C ASP A 52 -10.50 -3.26 -13.32
N ASP A 53 -9.93 -2.07 -13.04
CA ASP A 53 -9.33 -1.22 -14.07
C ASP A 53 -7.91 -1.71 -14.38
N ASP A 54 -7.66 -2.11 -15.62
CA ASP A 54 -6.30 -2.30 -16.14
C ASP A 54 -5.64 -0.91 -16.30
N TYR A 55 -4.66 -0.58 -15.45
CA TYR A 55 -3.90 0.69 -15.50
C TYR A 55 -2.81 0.71 -16.59
N ASP A 56 -3.10 0.12 -17.74
CA ASP A 56 -2.17 0.02 -18.85
C ASP A 56 -1.68 1.41 -19.27
N ASN A 57 -0.35 1.60 -19.23
CA ASN A 57 0.34 2.83 -19.63
C ASN A 57 0.11 4.06 -18.72
N VAL A 58 -0.28 3.87 -17.46
CA VAL A 58 -0.34 4.96 -16.48
C VAL A 58 1.03 5.09 -15.79
N PHE A 59 1.75 6.18 -16.05
CA PHE A 59 3.10 6.40 -15.51
C PHE A 59 3.15 7.59 -14.56
N PHE A 60 3.97 7.48 -13.51
CA PHE A 60 4.17 8.56 -12.54
C PHE A 60 5.60 8.58 -12.00
N LYS A 61 6.00 9.72 -11.44
CA LYS A 61 7.34 9.94 -10.89
C LYS A 61 7.39 9.54 -9.41
N ILE A 62 8.49 8.93 -9.01
CA ILE A 62 8.84 8.63 -7.62
C ILE A 62 10.18 9.28 -7.30
N VAL A 63 10.28 9.96 -6.16
CA VAL A 63 11.49 10.66 -5.72
C VAL A 63 12.09 9.95 -4.50
N PHE A 64 13.10 9.13 -4.70
CA PHE A 64 13.92 8.54 -3.63
C PHE A 64 14.96 9.55 -3.13
N PRO A 65 15.57 9.32 -1.94
CA PRO A 65 16.58 10.24 -1.39
C PRO A 65 17.74 10.53 -2.36
N ASP A 66 18.19 9.52 -3.11
CA ASP A 66 19.39 9.60 -3.94
C ASP A 66 19.09 9.63 -5.46
N PHE A 67 17.86 9.35 -5.88
CA PHE A 67 17.49 9.29 -7.30
C PHE A 67 15.99 9.47 -7.53
N GLU A 68 15.61 9.75 -8.78
CA GLU A 68 14.21 9.73 -9.22
C GLU A 68 13.98 8.54 -10.16
N LEU A 69 12.76 8.02 -10.18
CA LEU A 69 12.35 7.02 -11.17
C LEU A 69 10.95 7.33 -11.73
N VAL A 70 10.65 6.73 -12.88
CA VAL A 70 9.30 6.67 -13.44
C VAL A 70 8.80 5.25 -13.34
N ALA A 71 7.67 5.04 -12.68
CA ALA A 71 7.02 3.75 -12.53
C ALA A 71 5.70 3.73 -13.29
N MET A 72 5.30 2.53 -13.72
CA MET A 72 3.97 2.25 -14.25
C MET A 72 3.07 1.80 -13.11
N LEU A 73 1.90 2.39 -12.95
CA LEU A 73 0.89 1.90 -12.00
C LEU A 73 0.43 0.51 -12.46
N GLU A 74 0.45 -0.45 -11.55
CA GLU A 74 -0.03 -1.80 -11.82
C GLU A 74 -1.45 -1.95 -11.27
N CYS A 75 -1.65 -1.66 -9.99
CA CYS A 75 -2.97 -1.66 -9.38
C CYS A 75 -3.07 -0.77 -8.14
N ILE A 76 -4.31 -0.39 -7.82
CA ILE A 76 -4.72 0.04 -6.48
C ILE A 76 -5.55 -1.07 -5.86
N ASP A 77 -5.14 -1.56 -4.69
CA ASP A 77 -5.70 -2.74 -4.08
C ASP A 77 -7.09 -2.49 -3.49
N ASN A 78 -8.02 -3.43 -3.66
CA ASN A 78 -9.25 -3.47 -2.89
C ASN A 78 -8.96 -3.73 -1.38
N PRO A 79 -9.88 -3.42 -0.45
CA PRO A 79 -9.60 -3.53 0.99
C PRO A 79 -9.15 -4.92 1.45
N ARG A 80 -9.62 -6.00 0.79
CA ARG A 80 -9.16 -7.36 1.09
C ARG A 80 -7.70 -7.55 0.67
N TYR A 81 -7.31 -7.05 -0.50
CA TYR A 81 -5.91 -7.09 -0.93
C TYR A 81 -5.03 -6.19 -0.09
N ILE A 82 -5.50 -5.01 0.33
CA ILE A 82 -4.80 -4.17 1.31
C ILE A 82 -4.50 -4.99 2.58
N HIS A 83 -5.49 -5.69 3.15
CA HIS A 83 -5.29 -6.53 4.32
C HIS A 83 -4.27 -7.66 4.05
N SER A 84 -4.49 -8.47 3.01
CA SER A 84 -3.67 -9.65 2.76
C SER A 84 -2.23 -9.30 2.37
N GLN A 85 -2.02 -8.27 1.54
CA GLN A 85 -0.70 -7.82 1.13
C GLN A 85 0.10 -7.32 2.32
N ASN A 86 -0.48 -6.48 3.17
CA ASN A 86 0.22 -6.00 4.37
C ASN A 86 0.57 -7.15 5.33
N CYS A 87 -0.30 -8.15 5.49
CA CYS A 87 0.01 -9.35 6.27
C CYS A 87 1.23 -10.08 5.69
N ILE A 88 1.26 -10.32 4.38
CA ILE A 88 2.35 -11.00 3.66
C ILE A 88 3.65 -10.18 3.72
N LEU A 89 3.57 -8.86 3.61
CA LEU A 89 4.74 -7.97 3.61
C LEU A 89 5.36 -7.89 5.01
N ALA A 90 4.55 -7.91 6.07
CA ALA A 90 5.04 -7.90 7.45
C ALA A 90 5.58 -9.25 7.93
N GLU A 91 5.29 -10.34 7.21
CA GLU A 91 5.77 -11.67 7.54
C GLU A 91 7.20 -11.91 7.00
N SER A 92 8.15 -12.14 7.92
CA SER A 92 9.35 -12.91 7.61
C SER A 92 9.76 -13.76 8.81
N ILE A 93 9.77 -15.08 8.63
CA ILE A 93 10.18 -16.04 9.66
C ILE A 93 11.70 -16.20 9.77
N TYR A 94 12.46 -15.62 8.83
CA TYR A 94 13.93 -15.71 8.77
C TYR A 94 14.61 -14.36 8.96
N ALA A 95 13.86 -13.27 9.04
CA ALA A 95 14.41 -11.94 9.28
C ALA A 95 15.10 -11.90 10.65
N GLU A 96 16.35 -11.46 10.64
CA GLU A 96 17.08 -11.20 11.88
C GLU A 96 16.43 -10.03 12.63
N LYS A 97 16.65 -10.00 13.94
CA LYS A 97 16.31 -8.86 14.78
C LYS A 97 16.97 -7.61 14.16
N ASP A 98 16.18 -6.60 13.83
CA ASP A 98 16.55 -5.34 13.15
C ASP A 98 16.51 -5.35 11.61
N SER A 99 16.10 -6.44 10.97
CA SER A 99 15.83 -6.44 9.52
C SER A 99 14.64 -5.55 9.19
N GLN A 100 14.76 -4.70 8.16
CA GLN A 100 13.64 -3.89 7.69
C GLN A 100 12.75 -4.71 6.74
N ILE A 101 11.84 -5.47 7.35
CA ILE A 101 10.82 -6.26 6.63
C ILE A 101 9.79 -5.32 5.99
N MET A 102 9.45 -4.22 6.68
CA MET A 102 8.52 -3.20 6.20
C MET A 102 8.85 -1.87 6.90
N PRO A 103 8.78 -0.71 6.22
CA PRO A 103 9.02 0.58 6.87
C PRO A 103 7.93 0.86 7.92
N SER A 104 8.36 1.27 9.12
CA SER A 104 7.43 1.54 10.22
C SER A 104 6.43 2.65 9.86
N GLY A 105 5.16 2.45 10.21
CA GLY A 105 4.08 3.41 9.98
C GLY A 105 3.59 3.49 8.53
N LEU A 106 4.22 2.79 7.60
CA LEU A 106 3.78 2.71 6.21
C LEU A 106 3.01 1.43 5.96
N TYR A 107 1.96 1.52 5.15
CA TYR A 107 1.08 0.40 4.80
C TYR A 107 0.85 0.36 3.30
N SER A 108 0.95 -0.83 2.70
CA SER A 108 0.72 -1.00 1.26
C SER A 108 -0.74 -0.79 0.90
N PHE A 109 -1.02 -0.16 -0.24
CA PHE A 109 -2.37 -0.01 -0.79
C PHE A 109 -2.45 -0.24 -2.30
N GLY A 110 -1.36 -0.69 -2.91
CA GLY A 110 -1.28 -0.94 -4.34
C GLY A 110 0.14 -1.26 -4.77
N THR A 111 0.31 -1.52 -6.05
CA THR A 111 1.61 -1.84 -6.64
C THR A 111 1.87 -1.04 -7.90
N CYS A 112 3.16 -0.87 -8.19
CA CYS A 112 3.65 -0.28 -9.41
C CYS A 112 4.91 -1.02 -9.87
N LEU A 113 5.31 -0.79 -11.11
CA LEU A 113 6.38 -1.50 -11.77
C LEU A 113 7.42 -0.53 -12.32
N ASP A 114 8.69 -0.87 -12.15
CA ASP A 114 9.79 -0.28 -12.92
C ASP A 114 10.51 -1.36 -13.74
N ASP A 115 11.65 -1.01 -14.33
CA ASP A 115 12.49 -1.92 -15.09
C ASP A 115 13.15 -3.03 -14.24
N ARG A 116 13.14 -2.88 -12.92
CA ARG A 116 13.70 -3.82 -11.94
C ARG A 116 12.64 -4.67 -11.24
N GLY A 117 11.36 -4.34 -11.36
CA GLY A 117 10.24 -5.16 -10.93
C GLY A 117 9.20 -4.40 -10.09
N HIS A 118 8.54 -5.12 -9.18
CA HIS A 118 7.43 -4.58 -8.39
C HIS A 118 7.93 -3.68 -7.26
N ILE A 119 7.22 -2.56 -7.09
CA ILE A 119 7.39 -1.57 -6.04
C ILE A 119 6.05 -1.41 -5.35
N GLN A 120 6.04 -1.43 -4.02
CA GLN A 120 4.83 -1.25 -3.23
C GLN A 120 4.49 0.24 -3.14
N LEU A 121 3.24 0.59 -3.41
CA LEU A 121 2.68 1.90 -3.08
C LEU A 121 2.20 1.87 -1.63
N MET A 122 2.70 2.81 -0.84
CA MET A 122 2.54 2.82 0.60
C MET A 122 1.91 4.13 1.07
N VAL A 123 1.00 4.08 2.02
CA VAL A 123 0.47 5.26 2.72
C VAL A 123 1.02 5.31 4.13
N ASN A 124 1.38 6.49 4.60
CA ASN A 124 1.78 6.69 5.99
C ASN A 124 0.56 6.80 6.91
N LEU A 125 0.38 5.83 7.80
CA LEU A 125 -0.71 5.77 8.78
C LEU A 125 -0.24 6.01 10.22
N ASP A 126 0.99 6.47 10.44
CA ASP A 126 1.42 6.97 11.74
C ASP A 126 0.77 8.34 12.01
N SER A 127 -0.30 8.35 12.79
CA SER A 127 -1.08 9.55 13.13
C SER A 127 -0.30 10.63 13.90
N LYS A 128 0.90 10.31 14.40
CA LYS A 128 1.80 11.28 15.05
C LYS A 128 2.81 11.88 14.08
N SER A 129 2.90 11.37 12.86
CA SER A 129 3.82 11.84 11.83
C SER A 129 3.26 13.06 11.11
N GLU A 130 4.10 14.06 10.84
CA GLU A 130 3.76 15.17 9.93
C GLU A 130 3.51 14.70 8.49
N LYS A 131 3.88 13.46 8.18
CA LYS A 131 3.70 12.81 6.88
C LYS A 131 2.45 11.93 6.84
N TYR A 132 1.59 11.93 7.86
CA TYR A 132 0.36 11.14 7.89
C TYR A 132 -0.50 11.40 6.65
N GLY A 133 -0.90 10.32 5.97
CA GLY A 133 -1.68 10.35 4.73
C GLY A 133 -0.88 10.57 3.44
N GLN A 134 0.42 10.84 3.52
CA GLN A 134 1.27 10.96 2.34
C GLN A 134 1.55 9.59 1.72
N ILE A 135 1.79 9.61 0.41
CA ILE A 135 2.00 8.44 -0.42
C ILE A 135 3.49 8.29 -0.72
N PHE A 136 3.98 7.08 -0.53
CA PHE A 136 5.36 6.68 -0.75
C PHE A 136 5.42 5.44 -1.62
N ALA A 137 6.61 5.14 -2.13
CA ALA A 137 6.91 3.89 -2.79
C ALA A 137 8.04 3.19 -2.05
N TRP A 138 7.97 1.87 -1.95
CA TRP A 138 8.97 1.07 -1.26
C TRP A 138 9.30 -0.19 -2.05
N ARG A 139 10.59 -0.45 -2.26
CA ARG A 139 11.06 -1.68 -2.89
C ARG A 139 11.15 -2.77 -1.84
N ARG A 140 10.43 -3.86 -2.03
CA ARG A 140 10.53 -5.03 -1.16
C ARG A 140 11.88 -5.73 -1.40
N ALA A 141 12.49 -6.27 -0.35
CA ALA A 141 13.59 -7.21 -0.50
C ALA A 141 13.12 -8.46 -1.25
N HIS A 142 13.93 -8.96 -2.18
CA HIS A 142 13.66 -10.23 -2.86
C HIS A 142 14.04 -11.46 -2.02
N ASP A 143 14.82 -11.26 -0.95
CA ASP A 143 15.22 -12.31 -0.03
C ASP A 143 14.44 -12.26 1.29
N ALA A 144 14.40 -13.41 1.98
CA ALA A 144 13.74 -13.55 3.28
C ALA A 144 14.51 -12.89 4.44
N LEU A 145 15.74 -12.45 4.21
CA LEU A 145 16.57 -11.77 5.20
C LEU A 145 16.26 -10.27 5.28
N GLY A 146 15.48 -9.74 4.34
CA GLY A 146 15.21 -8.32 4.27
C GLY A 146 16.44 -7.53 3.84
N THR A 147 17.28 -8.08 2.97
CA THR A 147 18.45 -7.39 2.43
C THR A 147 18.24 -6.97 0.97
N GLY A 148 19.00 -5.96 0.52
CA GLY A 148 18.94 -5.45 -0.86
C GLY A 148 18.17 -4.14 -0.99
N ASP A 149 17.34 -4.03 -2.02
CA ASP A 149 16.77 -2.75 -2.47
C ASP A 149 15.86 -2.06 -1.46
N ASN A 150 15.30 -2.80 -0.49
CA ASN A 150 14.55 -2.25 0.62
C ASN A 150 15.37 -1.31 1.52
N THR A 151 16.69 -1.42 1.50
CA THR A 151 17.61 -0.55 2.25
C THR A 151 17.77 0.85 1.65
N THR A 152 17.32 1.05 0.41
CA THR A 152 17.27 2.36 -0.28
C THR A 152 16.33 3.36 0.43
N GLY A 153 15.48 2.85 1.33
CA GLY A 153 14.44 3.63 1.98
C GLY A 153 13.19 3.74 1.11
N VAL A 154 12.43 4.82 1.32
CA VAL A 154 11.15 5.04 0.66
C VAL A 154 11.20 6.27 -0.23
N GLY A 155 10.61 6.17 -1.41
CA GLY A 155 10.48 7.28 -2.34
C GLY A 155 9.19 8.05 -2.09
N PHE A 156 9.25 9.38 -2.13
CA PHE A 156 8.05 10.21 -2.09
C PHE A 156 7.30 10.13 -3.43
N VAL A 157 5.97 10.01 -3.36
CA VAL A 157 5.09 9.97 -4.53
C VAL A 157 4.16 11.18 -4.54
N ALA A 158 3.38 11.38 -3.47
CA ALA A 158 2.38 12.44 -3.41
C ALA A 158 2.04 12.84 -1.96
N HIS A 159 1.47 14.03 -1.79
CA HIS A 159 1.05 14.52 -0.46
C HIS A 159 -0.26 13.89 0.02
N SER A 160 -1.06 13.34 -0.87
CA SER A 160 -2.30 12.63 -0.57
C SER A 160 -2.66 11.65 -1.69
N LEU A 161 -3.63 10.77 -1.45
CA LEU A 161 -4.17 9.91 -2.52
C LEU A 161 -4.78 10.74 -3.65
N GLN A 162 -5.48 11.84 -3.34
CA GLN A 162 -6.05 12.71 -4.39
C GLN A 162 -4.96 13.32 -5.27
N ASP A 163 -3.90 13.87 -4.67
CA ASP A 163 -2.78 14.44 -5.43
C ASP A 163 -2.10 13.39 -6.32
N PHE A 164 -2.02 12.14 -5.83
CA PHE A 164 -1.53 11.03 -6.62
C PHE A 164 -2.42 10.78 -7.82
N LEU A 165 -3.74 10.59 -7.63
CA LEU A 165 -4.69 10.34 -8.71
C LEU A 165 -4.73 11.47 -9.74
N ASP A 166 -4.72 12.72 -9.28
CA ASP A 166 -4.67 13.90 -10.16
C ASP A 166 -3.40 13.91 -11.02
N SER A 167 -2.28 13.40 -10.50
CA SER A 167 -1.02 13.29 -11.25
C SER A 167 -1.03 12.22 -12.34
N LEU A 168 -1.93 11.24 -12.25
CA LEU A 168 -2.05 10.16 -13.22
C LEU A 168 -2.78 10.61 -14.50
N GLY A 169 -3.52 11.71 -14.44
CA GLY A 169 -4.32 12.19 -15.57
C GLY A 169 -5.43 11.23 -15.98
N LEU A 170 -5.92 10.38 -15.06
CA LEU A 170 -7.11 9.56 -15.27
C LEU A 170 -8.30 10.52 -15.48
N GLU A 171 -8.92 10.48 -16.66
CA GLU A 171 -10.10 11.31 -16.94
C GLU A 171 -11.23 10.92 -15.97
N GLN A 172 -11.75 11.90 -15.22
CA GLN A 172 -12.89 11.74 -14.29
C GLN A 172 -14.22 11.56 -15.01
#